data_AF-A0A537H776-F1
#
_entry.id   AF-A0A537H776-F1
#
_cell.length_a   1.000
_cell.length_b   1.000
_cell.length_c   1.000
_cell.angle_alpha   90.00
_cell.angle_beta   90.00
_cell.angle_gamma   90.00
#
_symmetry.space_group_name_H-M   'P 1'
#
loop_
_entity.id
_entity.type
_entity.pdbx_description
1 polymer ?
#
loop_
_entity_poly.entity_id
_entity_poly.type
_entity_poly.pdbx_seq_one_letter_code
_entity_poly.pdbx_strand_id
1 'polypeptide(L)' 'MSGSQVRSFVSIDLEDEQILSKVGSIMSSLSALGGDLKPVERENIHLTLKFLGNVSPTKLA' A
#
# COMPACT_ATOMS: atom_id res chain seq x y z
N MET A 1 -12.03 19.91 -21.39
CA MET A 1 -11.14 19.85 -20.21
C MET A 1 -10.97 18.38 -19.86
N SER A 2 -9.73 17.85 -19.87
CA SER A 2 -9.48 16.50 -19.39
C SER A 2 -9.79 16.48 -17.89
N GLY A 3 -10.92 15.88 -17.50
CA GLY A 3 -11.24 15.73 -16.08
C GLY A 3 -10.07 15.04 -15.38
N SER A 4 -9.61 15.60 -14.26
CA SER A 4 -8.58 14.97 -13.45
C SER A 4 -8.99 13.53 -13.15
N GLN A 5 -8.07 12.58 -13.30
CA GLN A 5 -8.29 11.18 -12.93
C GLN A 5 -7.47 10.86 -11.69
N VAL A 6 -8.04 10.05 -10.79
CA VAL A 6 -7.35 9.55 -9.60
C VAL A 6 -7.18 8.05 -9.74
N ARG A 7 -5.95 7.56 -9.51
CA ARG A 7 -5.68 6.12 -9.46
C ARG A 7 -6.15 5.60 -8.11
N SER A 8 -7.17 4.76 -8.10
CA SER A 8 -7.87 4.37 -6.88
C SER A 8 -7.94 2.86 -6.70
N PHE A 9 -8.08 2.45 -5.45
CA PHE A 9 -8.34 1.09 -5.02
C PHE A 9 -9.13 1.09 -3.71
N VAL A 10 -9.70 -0.05 -3.36
CA VAL A 10 -10.33 -0.31 -2.07
C VAL A 10 -9.40 -1.19 -1.26
N SER A 11 -9.10 -0.81 -0.02
CA SER A 11 -8.22 -1.55 0.89
C SER A 11 -8.86 -1.82 2.24
N ILE A 12 -8.25 -2.77 2.96
CA ILE A 12 -8.32 -2.85 4.42
C ILE A 12 -6.95 -2.42 4.92
N ASP A 13 -6.92 -1.39 5.77
CA ASP A 13 -5.68 -0.90 6.37
C ASP A 13 -5.24 -1.85 7.47
N LEU A 14 -3.93 -2.08 7.57
CA LEU A 14 -3.37 -2.91 8.61
C LEU A 14 -3.04 -2.04 9.83
N GLU A 15 -3.89 -2.07 10.84
CA GLU A 15 -3.72 -1.27 12.08
C GLU A 15 -3.14 -2.09 13.24
N ASP A 16 -3.09 -3.42 13.13
CA ASP A 16 -2.54 -4.28 14.18
C ASP A 16 -1.02 -4.10 14.31
N GLU A 17 -0.61 -3.45 15.39
CA GLU A 17 0.78 -3.15 15.74
C GLU A 17 1.67 -4.39 15.83
N GLN A 18 1.15 -5.53 16.30
CA GLN A 18 1.92 -6.77 16.39
C GLN A 18 2.20 -7.33 15.00
N ILE A 19 1.23 -7.28 14.10
CA ILE A 19 1.40 -7.73 12.72
C ILE A 19 2.36 -6.79 11.98
N LEU A 20 2.15 -5.47 12.09
CA LEU A 20 3.04 -4.48 11.46
C LEU A 20 4.49 -4.64 11.92
N SER A 21 4.72 -4.86 13.22
CA SER A 21 6.06 -5.11 13.78
C SER A 21 6.72 -6.37 13.20
N LYS A 22 5.95 -7.47 13.06
CA LYS A 22 6.43 -8.71 12.44
C LYS A 22 6.78 -8.51 10.97
N VAL A 23 5.95 -7.81 10.21
CA VAL A 23 6.23 -7.48 8.80
C VAL A 23 7.51 -6.65 8.68
N GLY A 24 7.67 -5.62 9.52
CA GLY A 24 8.90 -4.80 9.54
C GLY A 24 10.15 -5.61 9.86
N SER A 25 10.06 -6.56 10.79
CA SER A 25 11.18 -7.47 11.14
C SER A 25 11.57 -8.37 9.97
N ILE A 26 10.59 -8.90 9.23
CA ILE A 26 10.83 -9.71 8.02
C ILE A 26 11.49 -8.86 6.93
N MET A 27 10.98 -7.66 6.66
CA MET A 27 11.55 -6.76 5.65
C MET A 27 12.99 -6.35 5.99
N SER A 28 13.28 -6.12 7.28
CA SER A 28 14.63 -5.82 7.76
C SER A 28 15.59 -7.00 7.54
N SER A 29 15.12 -8.21 7.87
CA SER A 29 15.88 -9.45 7.66
C SER A 29 16.19 -9.68 6.17
N LEU A 30 15.21 -9.45 5.28
CA LEU A 30 15.40 -9.57 3.84
C LEU A 30 16.40 -8.52 3.30
N SER A 31 16.29 -7.28 3.76
CA SER A 31 17.19 -6.18 3.35
C SER A 31 18.64 -6.47 3.76
N ALA A 32 18.85 -7.11 4.91
CA ALA A 32 20.18 -7.49 5.39
C ALA A 32 20.89 -8.55 4.52
N LEU A 33 20.17 -9.25 3.63
CA LEU A 33 20.75 -10.22 2.70
C LEU A 33 21.50 -9.56 1.52
N GLY A 34 21.48 -8.23 1.41
CA GLY A 34 22.19 -7.47 0.38
C GLY A 34 21.50 -7.47 -0.99
N GLY A 35 20.22 -7.85 -1.04
CA GLY A 35 19.39 -7.70 -2.24
C GLY A 35 18.96 -6.25 -2.47
N ASP A 36 18.75 -5.88 -3.74
CA ASP A 36 18.18 -4.58 -4.11
C ASP A 36 16.67 -4.57 -3.82
N LEU A 37 16.32 -4.24 -2.58
CA LEU A 37 14.95 -4.21 -2.09
C LEU A 37 14.54 -2.77 -1.76
N LYS A 38 13.31 -2.40 -2.15
CA LYS A 38 12.64 -1.17 -1.72
C LYS A 38 11.45 -1.52 -0.83
N PRO A 39 11.60 -1.52 0.51
CA PRO A 39 10.50 -1.81 1.42
C PRO A 39 9.35 -0.81 1.27
N VAL A 40 8.13 -1.28 1.48
CA VAL A 40 6.94 -0.42 1.58
C VAL A 40 6.98 0.28 2.93
N GLU A 41 6.72 1.59 2.95
CA GLU A 41 6.61 2.40 4.16
C GLU A 41 5.48 1.86 5.05
N ARG A 42 5.63 1.99 6.36
CA ARG A 42 4.74 1.34 7.35
C ARG A 42 3.29 1.77 7.16
N GLU A 43 3.08 3.07 7.01
CA GLU A 43 1.78 3.73 6.78
C GLU A 43 1.11 3.31 5.47
N ASN A 44 1.86 2.75 4.52
CA ASN A 44 1.34 2.29 3.23
C ASN A 44 1.01 0.79 3.22
N ILE A 45 1.20 0.07 4.33
CA ILE A 45 0.90 -1.36 4.41
C ILE A 45 -0.61 -1.57 4.55
N HIS A 46 -1.20 -2.22 3.54
CA HIS A 46 -2.62 -2.52 3.50
C HIS A 46 -2.87 -3.79 2.67
N LEU A 47 -4.08 -4.34 2.78
CA LEU A 47 -4.56 -5.39 1.89
C LEU A 47 -5.48 -4.77 0.84
N THR A 48 -5.04 -4.76 -0.43
CA THR A 48 -5.90 -4.31 -1.54
C THR A 48 -7.01 -5.35 -1.79
N LEU A 49 -8.27 -4.95 -1.69
CA LEU A 49 -9.42 -5.78 -2.04
C LEU A 49 -9.77 -5.69 -3.53
N LYS A 50 -9.74 -4.46 -4.08
CA LYS A 50 -10.09 -4.21 -5.48
C LYS A 50 -9.35 -3.00 -6.02
N PHE A 51 -8.62 -3.21 -7.11
CA PHE A 51 -8.00 -2.12 -7.87
C PHE A 51 -9.00 -1.54 -8.88
N LEU A 52 -9.19 -0.22 -8.89
CA LEU A 52 -10.18 0.47 -9.74
C LEU A 52 -9.52 1.19 -10.92
N GLY A 53 -8.19 1.34 -10.93
CA GLY A 53 -7.49 2.10 -11.95
C GLY A 53 -7.77 3.60 -11.83
N ASN A 54 -7.72 4.29 -12.97
CA ASN A 54 -7.98 5.73 -13.04
C ASN A 54 -9.48 6.00 -13.11
N VAL A 55 -10.02 6.64 -12.07
CA VAL A 55 -11.44 6.99 -11.96
C VAL A 55 -11.62 8.50 -11.89
N SER A 56 -12.77 8.98 -12.39
CA SER A 56 -13.16 10.39 -12.22
C SER A 56 -13.47 10.66 -10.74
N PRO A 57 -13.00 11.77 -10.14
CA PRO A 57 -13.34 12.16 -8.76
C PRO A 57 -14.85 12.19 -8.49
N THR A 58 -15.66 12.50 -9.50
CA THR A 58 -17.13 12.49 -9.38
C THR A 58 -17.73 11.11 -9.11
N LYS A 59 -16.97 10.02 -9.30
CA LYS A 59 -17.37 8.64 -8.97
C LYS A 59 -16.90 8.19 -7.57
N LEU A 60 -16.14 9.03 -6.87
CA LEU A 60 -15.59 8.78 -5.54
C LEU A 60 -16.34 9.52 -4.43
N ALA A 61 -17.26 10.43 -4.79
CA ALA A 61 -18.08 11.20 -3.87
C ALA A 61 -19.29 10.41 -3.36
#